data_AF-A0A3N5RE42-F1
#
_entry.id   AF-A0A3N5RE42-F1
#
_cell.length_a   1.000
_cell.length_b   1.000
_cell.length_c   1.000
_cell.angle_alpha   90.00
_cell.angle_beta   90.00
_cell.angle_gamma   90.00
#
_symmetry.space_group_name_H-M   'P 1'
#
loop_
_entity.id
_entity.type
_entity.pdbx_description
1 polymer ?
#
loop_
_entity_poly.entity_id
_entity_poly.type
_entity_poly.pdbx_seq_one_letter_code
_entity_poly.pdbx_strand_id
1 'polypeptide(L)'
;MEPWLDATIFGITLFFMLVGLLGTFLPFFPGLMVIWGSALGYGIVVGFNTIGTIVMVLITLLMLFGTLADNILLGAGAHKGGAAWWVVLIGMGIGFIATLIFPPFGGVVATPLSIFLIEYLRVKDVNKAVVSVKGAAVGWGISYIARIASAFAMVVFWFAWVITRS
;
A
#
# COMPACT_ATOMS: atom_id res chain seq x y z
N MET A 1 23.00 -20.47 16.55
CA MET A 1 21.90 -20.35 17.53
C MET A 1 21.40 -21.74 17.85
N GLU A 2 20.67 -21.92 18.94
CA GLU A 2 20.03 -23.20 19.22
C GLU A 2 18.96 -23.49 18.14
N PRO A 3 18.84 -24.72 17.62
CA PRO A 3 17.93 -25.02 16.49
C PRO A 3 16.46 -24.65 16.73
N TRP A 4 15.99 -24.79 17.97
CA TRP A 4 14.61 -24.44 18.34
C TRP A 4 14.35 -22.93 18.29
N LEU A 5 15.38 -22.12 18.55
CA LEU A 5 15.30 -20.66 18.48
C LEU A 5 15.20 -20.19 17.02
N ASP A 6 16.02 -20.77 16.13
CA ASP A 6 15.99 -20.48 14.70
C ASP A 6 14.61 -20.84 14.09
N ALA A 7 14.08 -22.01 14.43
CA ALA A 7 12.75 -22.44 14.01
C ALA A 7 11.64 -21.50 14.53
N THR A 8 11.76 -21.04 15.78
CA THR A 8 10.80 -20.12 16.39
C THR A 8 10.83 -18.74 15.71
N ILE A 9 12.01 -18.17 15.48
CA ILE A 9 12.16 -16.87 14.80
C ILE A 9 11.60 -16.94 13.38
N PHE A 10 11.91 -18.03 12.65
CA PHE A 10 11.35 -18.27 11.33
C PHE A 10 9.82 -18.32 11.36
N GLY A 11 9.25 -19.14 12.25
CA GLY A 11 7.81 -19.33 12.36
C GLY A 11 7.06 -18.04 12.72
N ILE A 12 7.59 -17.26 13.68
CA ILE A 12 7.01 -15.97 14.08
C ILE A 12 7.08 -14.97 12.93
N THR A 13 8.23 -14.87 12.25
CA THR A 13 8.39 -13.95 11.12
C THR A 13 7.43 -14.29 9.99
N LEU A 14 7.36 -15.56 9.61
CA LEU A 14 6.46 -16.04 8.57
C LEU A 14 4.99 -15.79 8.95
N PHE A 15 4.62 -16.05 10.20
CA PHE A 15 3.27 -15.78 10.69
C PHE A 15 2.88 -14.31 10.49
N PHE A 16 3.70 -13.36 10.95
CA PHE A 16 3.40 -11.94 10.78
C PHE A 16 3.45 -11.49 9.32
N MET A 17 4.33 -12.06 8.49
CA MET A 17 4.32 -11.82 7.05
C MET A 17 3.03 -12.29 6.39
N LEU A 18 2.50 -13.46 6.76
CA LEU A 18 1.24 -13.97 6.23
C LEU A 18 0.05 -13.13 6.73
N VAL A 19 0.06 -12.69 7.98
CA VAL A 19 -0.91 -11.70 8.51
C VAL A 19 -0.84 -10.40 7.72
N GLY A 20 0.39 -9.92 7.41
CA GLY A 20 0.63 -8.78 6.56
C GLY A 20 0.05 -8.95 5.16
N LEU A 21 0.32 -10.09 4.52
CA LEU A 21 -0.14 -10.43 3.18
C LEU A 21 -1.68 -10.50 3.11
N LEU A 22 -2.31 -11.27 4.00
CA LEU A 22 -3.77 -11.36 4.09
C LEU A 22 -4.39 -10.01 4.48
N GLY A 23 -3.71 -9.27 5.33
CA GLY A 23 -4.10 -7.93 5.72
C GLY A 23 -4.10 -6.94 4.56
N THR A 24 -3.27 -7.10 3.51
CA THR A 24 -3.33 -6.23 2.32
C THR A 24 -4.65 -6.30 1.57
N PHE A 25 -5.48 -7.32 1.82
CA PHE A 25 -6.83 -7.37 1.27
C PHE A 25 -7.80 -6.41 1.98
N LEU A 26 -7.45 -5.97 3.19
CA LEU A 26 -8.20 -4.99 3.94
C LEU A 26 -7.72 -3.58 3.51
N PRO A 27 -8.60 -2.69 3.05
CA PRO A 27 -8.24 -1.36 2.54
C PRO A 27 -7.35 -0.50 3.46
N PHE A 28 -7.44 -0.73 4.78
CA PHE A 28 -6.84 0.13 5.82
C PHE A 28 -5.75 -0.54 6.64
N PHE A 29 -5.55 -1.84 6.47
CA PHE A 29 -4.52 -2.53 7.22
C PHE A 29 -3.18 -2.33 6.51
N PRO A 30 -2.13 -1.86 7.20
CA PRO A 30 -0.84 -1.53 6.59
C PRO A 30 -0.02 -2.80 6.34
N GLY A 31 -0.55 -3.73 5.53
CA GLY A 31 0.01 -5.07 5.35
C GLY A 31 1.44 -5.06 4.80
N LEU A 32 1.78 -4.12 3.89
CA LEU A 32 3.16 -3.95 3.40
C LEU A 32 4.12 -3.56 4.52
N MET A 33 3.71 -2.69 5.46
CA MET A 33 4.56 -2.31 6.60
C MET A 33 4.75 -3.47 7.56
N VAL A 34 3.73 -4.30 7.77
CA VAL A 34 3.83 -5.51 8.61
C VAL A 34 4.81 -6.51 8.00
N ILE A 35 4.74 -6.78 6.69
CA ILE A 35 5.69 -7.66 6.00
C ILE A 35 7.11 -7.09 6.09
N TRP A 36 7.28 -5.81 5.76
CA TRP A 36 8.57 -5.12 5.82
C TRP A 36 9.18 -5.15 7.23
N GLY A 37 8.38 -4.84 8.25
CA GLY A 37 8.82 -4.84 9.65
C GLY A 37 9.19 -6.23 10.15
N SER A 38 8.46 -7.26 9.70
CA SER A 38 8.79 -8.66 9.99
C SER A 38 10.14 -9.05 9.36
N ALA A 39 10.37 -8.69 8.09
CA ALA A 39 11.62 -8.95 7.39
C ALA A 39 12.81 -8.27 8.08
N LEU A 40 12.63 -6.99 8.44
CA LEU A 40 13.65 -6.19 9.12
C LEU A 40 13.95 -6.75 10.51
N GLY A 41 12.91 -7.09 11.29
CA GLY A 41 13.05 -7.70 12.61
C GLY A 41 13.83 -9.01 12.55
N TYR A 42 13.50 -9.88 11.58
CA TYR A 42 14.27 -11.09 11.31
C TYR A 42 15.75 -10.78 11.04
N GLY A 43 16.04 -9.81 10.16
CA GLY A 43 17.41 -9.44 9.85
C GLY A 43 18.20 -8.81 11.00
N ILE A 44 17.53 -8.08 11.90
CA ILE A 44 18.15 -7.54 13.11
C ILE A 44 18.50 -8.65 14.09
N VAL A 45 17.58 -9.60 14.33
CA VAL A 45 17.77 -10.68 15.29
C VAL A 45 18.79 -11.70 14.79
N VAL A 46 18.66 -12.11 13.52
CA VAL A 46 19.48 -13.19 12.96
C VAL A 46 20.76 -12.64 12.30
N GLY A 47 20.83 -11.34 12.03
CA GLY A 47 21.96 -10.66 11.42
C GLY A 47 21.91 -10.65 9.89
N PHE A 48 22.39 -9.55 9.29
CA PHE A 48 22.46 -9.35 7.84
C PHE A 48 23.80 -9.80 7.26
N ASN A 49 23.74 -10.59 6.18
CA ASN A 49 24.84 -10.80 5.25
C ASN A 49 24.62 -9.94 3.97
N THR A 50 25.55 -9.96 3.02
CA THR A 50 25.44 -9.17 1.78
C THR A 50 24.13 -9.43 1.04
N ILE A 51 23.73 -10.69 0.89
CA ILE A 51 22.47 -11.08 0.24
C ILE A 51 21.27 -10.52 1.01
N GLY A 52 21.27 -10.66 2.33
CA GLY A 52 20.21 -10.16 3.19
C GLY A 52 20.03 -8.65 3.12
N THR A 53 21.14 -7.90 3.07
CA THR A 53 21.08 -6.45 2.89
C THR A 53 20.45 -6.08 1.54
N ILE A 54 20.85 -6.77 0.46
CA ILE A 54 20.26 -6.54 -0.88
C ILE A 54 18.76 -6.85 -0.87
N VAL A 55 18.37 -7.99 -0.30
CA VAL A 55 16.95 -8.38 -0.20
C VAL A 55 16.16 -7.38 0.65
N MET A 56 16.71 -6.89 1.75
CA MET A 56 16.06 -5.89 2.59
C MET A 56 15.86 -4.56 1.84
N VAL A 57 16.83 -4.14 1.03
CA VAL A 57 16.69 -2.96 0.16
C VAL A 57 15.57 -3.18 -0.85
N LEU A 58 15.52 -4.34 -1.52
CA LEU A 58 14.45 -4.68 -2.47
C LEU A 58 13.07 -4.69 -1.80
N ILE A 59 12.95 -5.31 -0.62
CA ILE A 59 11.70 -5.33 0.17
C ILE A 59 11.27 -3.91 0.54
N THR A 60 12.22 -3.04 0.90
CA THR A 60 11.95 -1.62 1.20
C THR A 60 11.45 -0.88 -0.03
N LEU A 61 12.08 -1.08 -1.20
CA LEU A 61 11.64 -0.47 -2.45
C LEU A 61 10.25 -0.94 -2.86
N LEU A 62 9.94 -2.23 -2.71
CA LEU A 62 8.61 -2.78 -2.97
C LEU A 62 7.55 -2.22 -2.01
N MET A 63 7.87 -2.09 -0.72
CA MET A 63 6.99 -1.48 0.27
C MET A 63 6.65 -0.04 -0.11
N LEU A 64 7.66 0.76 -0.46
CA LEU A 64 7.48 2.15 -0.90
C LEU A 64 6.67 2.20 -2.19
N PHE A 65 7.01 1.39 -3.19
CA PHE A 65 6.29 1.33 -4.45
C PHE A 65 4.81 1.01 -4.24
N GLY A 66 4.49 -0.06 -3.50
CA GLY A 66 3.10 -0.45 -3.25
C GLY A 66 2.32 0.60 -2.45
N THR A 67 2.96 1.28 -1.51
CA THR A 67 2.33 2.36 -0.72
C THR A 67 2.11 3.63 -1.53
N LEU A 68 3.04 3.98 -2.42
CA LEU A 68 2.93 5.16 -3.29
C LEU A 68 1.97 4.94 -4.46
N ALA A 69 1.88 3.70 -4.96
CA ALA A 69 0.97 3.32 -6.04
C ALA A 69 -0.48 3.69 -5.73
N ASP A 70 -0.94 3.46 -4.48
CA ASP A 70 -2.30 3.80 -4.02
C ASP A 70 -2.65 5.27 -4.24
N ASN A 71 -1.71 6.19 -3.96
CA ASN A 71 -1.92 7.63 -4.10
C ASN A 71 -1.81 8.09 -5.56
N ILE A 72 -0.81 7.59 -6.28
CA ILE A 72 -0.51 8.03 -7.65
C ILE A 72 -1.59 7.54 -8.62
N LEU A 73 -1.95 6.26 -8.56
CA LEU A 73 -2.87 5.66 -9.52
C LEU A 73 -4.31 6.10 -9.28
N LEU A 74 -4.74 6.34 -8.03
CA LEU A 74 -6.02 6.98 -7.74
C LEU A 74 -6.08 8.36 -8.40
N GLY A 75 -5.05 9.19 -8.18
CA GLY A 75 -5.01 10.54 -8.75
C GLY A 75 -4.94 10.54 -10.28
N ALA A 76 -4.10 9.67 -10.85
CA ALA A 76 -4.00 9.49 -12.29
C ALA A 76 -5.30 8.97 -12.91
N GLY A 77 -6.00 8.06 -12.21
CA GLY A 77 -7.32 7.57 -12.61
C GLY A 77 -8.36 8.68 -12.62
N ALA A 78 -8.41 9.48 -11.56
CA ALA A 78 -9.31 10.64 -11.46
C ALA A 78 -9.06 11.65 -12.59
N HIS A 79 -7.79 11.96 -12.85
CA HIS A 79 -7.38 12.88 -13.91
C HIS A 79 -7.71 12.35 -15.30
N LYS A 80 -7.47 11.06 -15.57
CA LYS A 80 -7.90 10.40 -16.82
C LYS A 80 -9.42 10.44 -17.00
N GLY A 81 -10.17 10.44 -15.91
CA GLY A 81 -11.63 10.64 -15.90
C GLY A 81 -12.08 12.10 -16.11
N GLY A 82 -11.15 13.05 -16.26
CA GLY A 82 -11.44 14.45 -16.58
C GLY A 82 -11.16 15.45 -15.46
N ALA A 83 -10.91 14.99 -14.23
CA ALA A 83 -10.67 15.88 -13.09
C ALA A 83 -9.41 16.70 -13.28
N ALA A 84 -9.42 17.99 -12.93
CA ALA A 84 -8.18 18.77 -12.91
C ALA A 84 -7.26 18.31 -11.76
N TRP A 85 -5.93 18.35 -11.96
CA TRP A 85 -4.97 17.90 -10.93
C TRP A 85 -5.11 18.63 -9.60
N TRP A 86 -5.42 19.93 -9.61
CA TRP A 86 -5.65 20.67 -8.37
C TRP A 86 -6.90 20.19 -7.62
N VAL A 87 -7.94 19.73 -8.34
CA VAL A 87 -9.15 19.13 -7.75
C VAL A 87 -8.81 17.81 -7.07
N VAL A 88 -8.01 16.98 -7.75
CA VAL A 88 -7.53 15.71 -7.20
C VAL A 88 -6.71 15.94 -5.92
N LEU A 89 -5.75 16.87 -5.96
CA LEU A 89 -4.90 17.19 -4.81
C LEU A 89 -5.70 17.74 -3.61
N ILE A 90 -6.66 18.65 -3.85
CA ILE A 90 -7.56 19.13 -2.79
C ILE A 90 -8.40 17.97 -2.24
N GLY A 91 -8.94 17.11 -3.12
CA GLY A 91 -9.73 15.97 -2.69
C GLY A 91 -8.95 14.98 -1.83
N MET A 92 -7.70 14.70 -2.19
CA MET A 92 -6.78 13.89 -1.38
C MET A 92 -6.47 14.56 -0.03
N GLY A 93 -6.27 15.88 -0.02
CA GLY A 93 -6.06 16.65 1.21
C GLY A 93 -7.28 16.62 2.14
N ILE A 94 -8.48 16.81 1.61
CA ILE A 94 -9.74 16.67 2.35
C ILE A 94 -9.90 15.24 2.88
N GLY A 95 -9.60 14.25 2.04
CA GLY A 95 -9.60 12.84 2.41
C GLY A 95 -8.65 12.50 3.57
N PHE A 96 -7.45 13.07 3.54
CA PHE A 96 -6.47 12.92 4.60
C PHE A 96 -6.99 13.53 5.92
N ILE A 97 -7.46 14.77 5.89
CA ILE A 97 -8.02 15.45 7.08
C ILE A 97 -9.23 14.68 7.63
N ALA A 98 -10.14 14.22 6.75
CA ALA A 98 -11.30 13.44 7.15
C ALA A 98 -10.90 12.10 7.78
N THR A 99 -9.86 11.44 7.26
CA THR A 99 -9.30 10.23 7.87
C THR A 99 -8.76 10.52 9.28
N LEU A 100 -8.15 11.67 9.53
CA LEU A 100 -7.69 12.04 10.87
C LEU A 100 -8.86 12.24 11.86
N ILE A 101 -9.99 12.77 11.38
CA ILE A 101 -11.19 13.00 12.20
C ILE A 101 -11.96 11.71 12.46
N PHE A 102 -12.11 10.87 11.43
CA PHE A 102 -12.84 9.60 11.51
C PHE A 102 -12.04 8.44 10.89
N PRO A 103 -10.98 7.97 11.57
CA PRO A 103 -10.19 6.86 11.07
C PRO A 103 -10.97 5.53 11.15
N PRO A 104 -10.81 4.61 10.19
CA PRO A 104 -10.08 4.76 8.93
C PRO A 104 -10.97 5.25 7.76
N PHE A 105 -12.28 5.41 7.97
CA PHE A 105 -13.27 5.54 6.89
C PHE A 105 -13.40 6.95 6.31
N GLY A 106 -12.99 7.98 7.04
CA GLY A 106 -13.18 9.38 6.68
C GLY A 106 -12.68 9.69 5.26
N GLY A 107 -11.47 9.26 4.91
CA GLY A 107 -10.92 9.49 3.58
C GLY A 107 -11.59 8.69 2.46
N VAL A 108 -12.12 7.50 2.74
CA VAL A 108 -12.76 6.67 1.70
C VAL A 108 -14.03 7.30 1.17
N VAL A 109 -14.76 8.01 2.02
CA VAL A 109 -15.96 8.75 1.59
C VAL A 109 -15.59 10.17 1.16
N ALA A 110 -14.77 10.86 1.94
CA ALA A 110 -14.50 12.28 1.71
C ALA A 110 -13.69 12.54 0.43
N THR A 111 -12.73 11.68 0.06
CA THR A 111 -11.93 11.85 -1.17
C THR A 111 -12.80 11.82 -2.43
N PRO A 112 -13.56 10.74 -2.72
CA PRO A 112 -14.39 10.72 -3.93
C PRO A 112 -15.50 11.77 -3.89
N LEU A 113 -16.08 12.05 -2.71
CA LEU A 113 -17.13 13.07 -2.58
C LEU A 113 -16.60 14.48 -2.85
N SER A 114 -15.44 14.83 -2.32
CA SER A 114 -14.84 16.15 -2.56
C SER A 114 -14.40 16.32 -4.01
N ILE A 115 -13.78 15.31 -4.62
CA ILE A 115 -13.46 15.32 -6.06
C ILE A 115 -14.74 15.51 -6.89
N PHE A 116 -15.81 14.76 -6.57
CA PHE A 116 -17.09 14.90 -7.26
C PHE A 116 -17.65 16.33 -7.16
N LEU A 117 -17.75 16.87 -5.95
CA LEU A 117 -18.38 18.17 -5.70
C LEU A 117 -17.59 19.30 -6.35
N ILE A 118 -16.26 19.32 -6.17
CA ILE A 118 -15.41 20.37 -6.73
C ILE A 118 -15.41 20.29 -8.26
N GLU A 119 -15.34 19.09 -8.83
CA GLU A 119 -15.37 18.90 -10.28
C GLU A 119 -16.74 19.26 -10.88
N TYR A 120 -17.83 18.92 -10.19
CA TYR A 120 -19.18 19.34 -10.55
C TYR A 120 -19.31 20.87 -10.54
N LEU A 121 -18.76 21.56 -9.53
CA LEU A 121 -18.77 23.01 -9.48
C LEU A 121 -17.93 23.65 -10.60
N ARG A 122 -16.83 23.00 -11.00
CA ARG A 122 -15.93 23.46 -12.08
C ARG A 122 -16.57 23.33 -13.47
N VAL A 123 -17.13 22.16 -13.75
CA VAL A 123 -17.58 21.80 -15.12
C VAL A 123 -19.10 21.97 -15.28
N LYS A 124 -19.85 22.05 -14.17
CA LYS A 124 -21.32 22.14 -14.11
C LYS A 124 -22.04 21.00 -14.84
N ASP A 125 -21.39 19.84 -14.92
CA ASP A 125 -21.89 18.64 -15.59
C ASP A 125 -21.71 17.43 -14.68
N VAL A 126 -22.85 16.87 -14.23
CA VAL A 126 -22.88 15.72 -13.34
C VAL A 126 -22.23 14.51 -13.99
N ASN A 127 -22.44 14.29 -15.29
CA ASN A 127 -21.90 13.11 -15.96
C ASN A 127 -20.38 13.13 -15.97
N LYS A 128 -19.78 14.30 -16.26
CA LYS A 128 -18.32 14.46 -16.25
C LYS A 128 -17.73 14.31 -14.84
N ALA A 129 -18.39 14.84 -13.82
CA ALA A 129 -17.98 14.65 -12.43
C ALA A 129 -18.03 13.17 -12.00
N VAL A 130 -19.09 12.44 -12.38
CA VAL A 130 -19.19 10.99 -12.12
C VAL A 130 -18.07 10.22 -12.82
N VAL A 131 -17.74 10.55 -14.08
CA VAL A 131 -16.65 9.89 -14.82
C VAL A 131 -15.31 10.08 -14.12
N SER A 132 -15.05 11.26 -13.55
CA SER A 132 -13.85 11.53 -12.76
C SER A 132 -13.75 10.64 -11.52
N VAL A 133 -14.83 10.51 -10.75
CA VAL A 133 -14.87 9.62 -9.58
C VAL A 133 -14.71 8.15 -9.97
N LYS A 134 -15.37 7.71 -11.05
CA LYS A 134 -15.20 6.36 -11.59
C LYS A 134 -13.76 6.10 -12.01
N GLY A 135 -13.12 7.07 -12.65
CA GLY A 135 -11.70 7.00 -12.99
C GLY A 135 -10.83 6.83 -11.75
N ALA A 136 -11.11 7.58 -10.67
CA ALA A 136 -10.42 7.44 -9.39
C ALA A 136 -10.58 6.04 -8.80
N ALA A 137 -11.81 5.50 -8.81
CA ALA A 137 -12.11 4.16 -8.32
C ALA A 137 -11.39 3.06 -9.11
N VAL A 138 -11.32 3.19 -10.45
CA VAL A 138 -10.54 2.27 -11.30
C VAL A 138 -9.05 2.38 -10.98
N GLY A 139 -8.52 3.59 -10.82
CA GLY A 139 -7.13 3.84 -10.43
C GLY A 139 -6.79 3.18 -9.09
N TRP A 140 -7.66 3.33 -8.10
CA TRP A 140 -7.51 2.66 -6.80
C TRP A 140 -7.57 1.13 -6.92
N GLY A 141 -8.47 0.59 -7.73
CA GLY A 141 -8.54 -0.86 -8.01
C GLY A 141 -7.26 -1.42 -8.65
N ILE A 142 -6.63 -0.68 -9.57
CA ILE A 142 -5.33 -1.06 -10.16
C ILE A 142 -4.23 -1.00 -9.09
N SER A 143 -4.26 0.01 -8.22
CA SER A 143 -3.31 0.14 -7.10
C SER A 143 -3.37 -1.05 -6.16
N TYR A 144 -4.59 -1.51 -5.87
CA TYR A 144 -4.82 -2.67 -5.02
C TYR A 144 -4.13 -3.94 -5.57
N ILE A 145 -4.15 -4.14 -6.89
CA ILE A 145 -3.42 -5.24 -7.53
C ILE A 145 -1.90 -5.05 -7.38
N ALA A 146 -1.38 -3.84 -7.63
CA ALA A 146 0.04 -3.54 -7.47
C ALA A 146 0.52 -3.75 -6.02
N ARG A 147 -0.33 -3.40 -5.05
CA ARG A 147 -0.10 -3.60 -3.62
C ARG A 147 -0.01 -5.07 -3.26
N ILE A 148 -0.96 -5.90 -3.71
CA ILE A 148 -0.94 -7.35 -3.48
C ILE A 148 0.28 -7.99 -4.14
N ALA A 149 0.60 -7.61 -5.38
CA ALA A 149 1.78 -8.12 -6.08
C ALA A 149 3.08 -7.76 -5.32
N SER A 150 3.18 -6.53 -4.81
CA SER A 150 4.31 -6.09 -4.00
C SER A 150 4.41 -6.90 -2.71
N ALA A 151 3.30 -7.09 -2.00
CA ALA A 151 3.25 -7.89 -0.78
C ALA A 151 3.73 -9.32 -1.02
N PHE A 152 3.25 -9.96 -2.08
CA PHE A 152 3.64 -11.31 -2.44
C PHE A 152 5.14 -11.39 -2.78
N ALA A 153 5.64 -10.47 -3.61
CA ALA A 153 7.06 -10.41 -3.97
C ALA A 153 7.97 -10.21 -2.74
N MET A 154 7.56 -9.38 -1.78
CA MET A 154 8.31 -9.18 -0.53
C MET A 154 8.46 -10.47 0.27
N VAL A 155 7.37 -11.25 0.41
CA VAL A 155 7.41 -12.54 1.11
C VAL A 155 8.30 -13.54 0.39
N VAL A 156 8.21 -13.61 -0.95
CA VAL A 156 9.06 -14.51 -1.76
C VAL A 156 10.54 -14.14 -1.64
N PHE A 157 10.88 -12.85 -1.72
CA PHE A 157 12.27 -12.41 -1.57
C PHE A 157 12.83 -12.69 -0.18
N TRP A 158 12.04 -12.46 0.87
CA TRP A 158 12.46 -12.83 2.21
C TRP A 158 12.67 -14.34 2.34
N PHE A 159 11.74 -15.15 1.83
CA PHE A 159 11.85 -16.61 1.89
C PHE A 159 13.10 -17.11 1.14
N ALA A 160 13.37 -16.56 -0.05
CA ALA A 160 14.56 -16.86 -0.84
C ALA A 160 15.86 -16.52 -0.10
N TRP A 161 15.88 -15.41 0.65
CA TRP A 161 17.03 -15.06 1.49
C TRP A 161 17.22 -16.06 2.64
N VAL A 162 16.15 -16.42 3.35
CA VAL A 162 16.21 -17.36 4.47
C VAL A 162 16.79 -18.71 4.05
N ILE A 163 16.38 -19.24 2.90
CA ILE A 163 16.85 -20.57 2.43
C ILE A 163 18.27 -20.54 1.85
N THR A 164 18.74 -19.38 1.35
CA THR A 164 20.09 -19.24 0.78
C THR A 164 21.13 -18.85 1.83
N ARG A 165 20.68 -18.54 3.04
CA ARG A 165 21.54 -18.31 4.19
C ARG A 165 22.11 -19.66 4.66
N SER A 166 23.28 -20.00 4.10
CA SER A 166 24.16 -21.09 4.56
C SER A 166 24.82 -20.78 5.89
#